data_AF-A0A1C5GEZ9-F1
#
_entry.id   AF-A0A1C5GEZ9-F1
#
_cell.length_a   1.000
_cell.length_b   1.000
_cell.length_c   1.000
_cell.angle_alpha   90.00
_cell.angle_beta   90.00
_cell.angle_gamma   90.00
#
_symmetry.space_group_name_H-M   'P 1'
#
loop_
_entity.id
_entity.type
_entity.pdbx_description
1 polymer ?
#
loop_
_entity_poly.entity_id
_entity_poly.type
_entity_poly.pdbx_seq_one_letter_code
_entity_poly.pdbx_strand_id
1 'polypeptide(L)'
;MARWSYRHQVTETANARKIAFATFVRRALDEARATRAWSGTEVSRRTGVSRQTINRWVRGDWASDPEAERVVAFCEGLGLSPATAFAALGWERTSAPRSTPTPPPMDPDVEALLRRLVDPDVSDAEKFHIRETIRYLAYRPTLPVDVRKRGKQAG
;
A
#
# COMPACT_ATOMS: atom_id res chain seq x y z
N MET A 1 -2.59 9.44 38.57
CA MET A 1 -1.76 8.21 38.41
C MET A 1 -1.94 7.59 37.01
N ALA A 2 -1.53 8.26 35.91
CA ALA A 2 -1.71 7.74 34.54
C ALA A 2 -0.42 7.63 33.71
N ARG A 3 0.72 8.14 34.23
CA ARG A 3 1.99 8.22 33.47
C ARG A 3 2.76 6.89 33.41
N TRP A 4 2.42 5.92 34.25
CA TRP A 4 3.12 4.63 34.33
C TRP A 4 2.59 3.61 33.32
N SER A 5 1.26 3.52 33.14
CA SER A 5 0.64 2.58 32.21
C SER A 5 0.97 2.88 30.75
N TYR A 6 1.02 4.16 30.37
CA TYR A 6 1.34 4.57 29.00
C TYR A 6 2.77 4.22 28.61
N ARG A 7 3.74 4.41 29.52
CA ARG A 7 5.16 4.13 29.26
C ARG A 7 5.43 2.63 29.12
N HIS A 8 4.77 1.80 29.93
CA HIS A 8 4.90 0.34 29.87
C HIS A 8 4.34 -0.23 28.55
N GLN A 9 3.17 0.24 28.12
CA GLN A 9 2.53 -0.19 26.89
C GLN A 9 3.35 0.19 25.64
N VAL A 10 3.97 1.37 25.63
CA VAL A 10 4.87 1.81 24.54
C VAL A 10 6.14 0.96 24.48
N THR A 11 6.73 0.58 25.63
CA THR A 11 7.91 -0.30 25.64
C THR A 11 7.59 -1.73 25.22
N GLU A 12 6.41 -2.24 25.60
CA GLU A 12 5.95 -3.60 25.27
C GLU A 12 5.66 -3.74 23.77
N THR A 13 4.97 -2.76 23.19
CA THR A 13 4.73 -2.68 21.75
C THR A 13 6.03 -2.50 20.95
N ALA A 14 6.99 -1.70 21.43
CA ALA A 14 8.30 -1.57 20.80
C ALA A 14 9.10 -2.88 20.82
N ASN A 15 9.07 -3.62 21.94
CA ASN A 15 9.72 -4.92 22.06
C ASN A 15 9.06 -5.98 21.18
N ALA A 16 7.72 -5.98 21.08
CA ALA A 16 6.99 -6.88 20.18
C ALA A 16 7.37 -6.64 18.71
N ARG A 17 7.48 -5.39 18.27
CA ARG A 17 7.94 -5.02 16.91
C ARG A 17 9.36 -5.51 16.64
N LYS A 18 10.28 -5.32 17.60
CA LYS A 18 11.65 -5.82 17.51
C LYS A 18 11.71 -7.33 17.33
N ILE A 19 10.90 -8.08 18.09
CA ILE A 19 10.84 -9.55 18.01
C ILE A 19 10.25 -10.01 16.67
N ALA A 20 9.17 -9.35 16.21
CA ALA A 20 8.53 -9.66 14.93
C ALA A 20 9.49 -9.45 13.76
N PHE A 21 10.16 -8.29 13.71
CA PHE A 21 11.13 -7.99 12.67
C PHE A 21 12.35 -8.91 12.72
N ALA A 22 12.90 -9.18 13.91
CA ALA A 22 14.00 -10.14 14.06
C ALA A 22 13.63 -11.54 13.55
N THR A 23 12.38 -11.97 13.79
CA THR A 23 11.88 -13.26 13.31
C THR A 23 11.71 -13.28 11.79
N PHE A 24 11.21 -12.19 11.21
CA PHE A 24 11.16 -12.02 9.75
C PHE A 24 12.55 -12.14 9.12
N VAL A 25 13.54 -11.40 9.64
CA VAL A 25 14.91 -11.42 9.11
C VAL A 25 15.54 -12.80 9.24
N ARG A 26 15.35 -13.51 10.37
CA ARG A 26 15.83 -14.89 10.53
C ARG A 26 15.24 -15.82 9.47
N ARG A 27 13.91 -15.81 9.29
CA ARG A 27 13.23 -16.63 8.28
C ARG A 27 13.72 -16.34 6.87
N ALA A 28 13.88 -15.06 6.52
CA ALA A 28 14.40 -14.64 5.21
C ALA A 28 15.82 -15.17 4.94
N LEU A 29 16.69 -15.15 5.96
CA LEU A 29 18.05 -15.69 5.84
C LEU A 29 18.05 -17.22 5.75
N ASP A 30 17.22 -17.90 6.54
CA ASP A 30 17.09 -19.37 6.50
C ASP A 30 16.57 -19.83 5.14
N GLU A 31 15.58 -19.14 4.57
CA GLU A 31 15.05 -19.41 3.23
C GLU A 31 16.08 -19.17 2.14
N ALA A 32 16.82 -18.06 2.19
CA ALA A 32 17.91 -17.78 1.25
C ALA A 32 19.02 -18.84 1.32
N ARG A 33 19.31 -19.35 2.52
CA ARG A 33 20.27 -20.44 2.72
C ARG A 33 19.74 -21.77 2.19
N ALA A 34 18.47 -22.09 2.43
CA ALA A 34 17.86 -23.35 2.01
C ALA A 34 17.65 -23.44 0.49
N THR A 35 17.20 -22.35 -0.14
CA THR A 35 16.81 -22.34 -1.56
C THR A 35 17.97 -21.99 -2.50
N ARG A 36 18.89 -21.12 -2.06
CA ARG A 36 19.95 -20.58 -2.92
C ARG A 36 21.36 -20.79 -2.38
N ALA A 37 21.52 -21.49 -1.25
CA ALA A 37 22.78 -21.70 -0.55
C ALA A 37 23.54 -20.40 -0.24
N TRP A 38 22.82 -19.28 -0.07
CA TRP A 38 23.45 -17.98 0.17
C TRP A 38 24.05 -17.90 1.57
N SER A 39 25.34 -17.55 1.62
CA SER A 39 26.02 -17.22 2.87
C SER A 39 25.67 -15.80 3.30
N GLY A 40 25.85 -15.46 4.58
CA GLY A 40 25.62 -14.10 5.08
C GLY A 40 26.46 -13.03 4.36
N THR A 41 27.61 -13.40 3.79
CA THR A 41 28.44 -12.51 2.97
C THR A 41 27.82 -12.28 1.59
N GLU A 42 27.25 -13.34 0.98
CA GLU A 42 26.55 -13.25 -0.29
C GLU A 42 25.25 -12.44 -0.17
N VAL A 43 24.50 -12.61 0.92
CA VAL A 43 23.32 -11.78 1.23
C VAL A 43 23.72 -10.31 1.36
N SER A 44 24.83 -10.01 2.03
CA SER A 44 25.31 -8.64 2.18
C SER A 44 25.68 -8.01 0.83
N ARG A 45 26.35 -8.77 -0.03
CA ARG A 45 26.75 -8.35 -1.38
C ARG A 45 25.53 -8.09 -2.28
N ARG A 46 24.50 -8.93 -2.19
CA ARG A 46 23.27 -8.87 -3.00
C ARG A 46 22.32 -7.76 -2.57
N THR A 47 22.18 -7.55 -1.27
CA THR A 47 21.23 -6.56 -0.71
C THR A 47 21.86 -5.18 -0.52
N GLY A 48 23.19 -5.07 -0.56
CA GLY A 48 23.91 -3.84 -0.20
C GLY A 48 23.86 -3.51 1.30
N VAL A 49 23.21 -4.35 2.12
CA VAL A 49 23.13 -4.17 3.57
C VAL A 49 24.29 -4.91 4.24
N SER A 50 25.05 -4.22 5.08
CA SER A 50 26.20 -4.82 5.75
C SER A 50 25.78 -5.97 6.69
N ARG A 51 26.63 -6.99 6.79
CA ARG A 51 26.40 -8.12 7.70
C ARG A 51 26.23 -7.70 9.16
N GLN A 52 26.89 -6.61 9.58
CA GLN A 52 26.73 -6.04 10.91
C GLN A 52 25.30 -5.51 11.13
N THR A 53 24.75 -4.80 10.15
CA THR A 53 23.37 -4.29 10.19
C THR A 53 22.37 -5.43 10.23
N ILE A 54 22.55 -6.46 9.39
CA ILE A 54 21.68 -7.65 9.37
C ILE A 54 21.73 -8.40 10.72
N ASN A 55 22.92 -8.63 11.28
CA ASN A 55 23.08 -9.26 12.59
C ASN A 55 22.42 -8.46 13.71
N ARG A 56 22.46 -7.13 13.63
CA ARG A 56 21.78 -6.23 14.58
C ARG A 56 20.27 -6.40 14.51
N TRP A 57 19.71 -6.52 13.31
CA TRP A 57 18.28 -6.77 13.11
C TRP A 57 17.85 -8.13 13.65
N VAL A 58 18.64 -9.19 13.42
CA VAL A 58 18.39 -10.54 13.95
C VAL A 58 18.37 -10.58 15.48
N ARG A 59 19.19 -9.75 16.14
CA ARG A 59 19.25 -9.64 17.60
C ARG A 59 18.16 -8.74 18.18
N GLY A 60 17.50 -7.91 17.36
CA GLY A 60 16.58 -6.87 17.83
C GLY A 60 17.27 -5.75 18.63
N ASP A 61 18.61 -5.71 18.60
CA ASP A 61 19.44 -4.81 19.41
C ASP A 61 19.77 -3.52 18.66
N TRP A 62 18.73 -2.82 18.23
CA TRP A 62 18.85 -1.52 17.57
C TRP A 62 18.25 -0.42 18.43
N ALA A 63 19.03 0.65 18.62
CA ALA A 63 18.66 1.82 19.42
C ALA A 63 17.63 2.71 18.69
N SER A 64 17.73 2.76 17.36
CA SER A 64 16.82 3.50 16.48
C SER A 64 16.20 2.56 15.46
N ASP A 65 14.98 2.87 15.06
CA ASP A 65 14.26 2.21 13.97
C ASP A 65 15.18 2.02 12.74
N PRO A 66 15.16 0.85 12.08
CA PRO A 66 15.94 0.64 10.87
C PRO A 66 15.65 1.70 9.79
N GLU A 67 16.57 1.87 8.84
CA GLU A 67 16.31 2.79 7.72
C GLU A 67 15.42 2.10 6.69
N ALA A 68 14.32 2.76 6.28
CA ALA A 68 13.36 2.19 5.33
C ALA A 68 14.01 1.78 4.00
N GLU A 69 14.92 2.59 3.48
CA GLU A 69 15.69 2.28 2.27
C GLU A 69 16.50 0.98 2.41
N ARG A 70 17.11 0.75 3.58
CA ARG A 70 17.86 -0.49 3.84
C ARG A 70 16.95 -1.70 3.96
N VAL A 71 15.76 -1.54 4.53
CA VAL A 71 14.76 -2.61 4.61
C VAL A 71 14.24 -2.98 3.22
N VAL A 72 14.00 -2.00 2.36
CA VAL A 72 13.62 -2.21 0.96
C VAL A 72 14.75 -2.94 0.21
N ALA A 73 15.98 -2.44 0.27
CA ALA A 73 17.12 -3.05 -0.40
C ALA A 73 17.40 -4.50 0.08
N PHE A 74 17.18 -4.78 1.37
CA PHE A 74 17.21 -6.14 1.90
C PHE A 74 16.14 -7.04 1.28
N CYS A 75 14.90 -6.58 1.20
CA CYS A 75 13.80 -7.35 0.64
C CYS A 75 14.00 -7.58 -0.87
N GLU A 76 14.32 -6.53 -1.63
CA GLU A 76 14.56 -6.61 -3.07
C GLU A 76 15.74 -7.53 -3.41
N GLY A 77 16.86 -7.44 -2.67
CA GLY A 77 18.02 -8.31 -2.88
C GLY A 77 17.76 -9.79 -2.59
N LEU A 78 16.73 -10.11 -1.80
CA LEU A 78 16.25 -11.47 -1.55
C LEU A 78 15.09 -11.88 -2.46
N GLY A 79 14.42 -10.94 -3.12
CA GLY A 79 13.19 -11.17 -3.88
C GLY A 79 11.94 -11.28 -2.99
N LEU A 80 11.96 -10.67 -1.81
CA LEU A 80 10.87 -10.61 -0.85
C LEU A 80 10.08 -9.29 -1.01
N SER A 81 8.82 -9.29 -0.58
CA SER A 81 8.01 -8.06 -0.54
C SER A 81 8.44 -7.16 0.63
N PRO A 82 8.76 -5.87 0.39
CA PRO A 82 8.99 -4.91 1.47
C PRO A 82 7.79 -4.72 2.41
N ALA A 83 6.56 -4.98 1.92
CA ALA A 83 5.35 -4.82 2.71
C ALA A 83 5.33 -5.73 3.95
N THR A 84 5.78 -6.99 3.81
CA THR A 84 5.90 -7.93 4.93
C THR A 84 6.90 -7.49 6.01
N ALA A 85 7.99 -6.83 5.60
CA ALA A 85 8.96 -6.28 6.54
C ALA A 85 8.41 -5.06 7.28
N PHE A 86 7.68 -4.19 6.58
CA PHE A 86 7.02 -3.03 7.17
C PHE A 86 5.89 -3.40 8.13
N ALA A 87 5.12 -4.44 7.83
CA ALA A 87 4.14 -5.01 8.75
C ALA A 87 4.80 -5.48 10.06
N ALA A 88 5.93 -6.20 9.96
CA ALA A 88 6.68 -6.67 11.13
C ALA A 88 7.26 -5.51 11.97
N LEU A 89 7.62 -4.40 11.32
CA LEU A 89 8.11 -3.18 11.97
C LEU A 89 6.99 -2.29 12.52
N GLY A 90 5.72 -2.62 12.25
CA GLY A 90 4.59 -1.74 12.54
C GLY A 90 4.70 -0.39 11.82
N TRP A 91 5.42 -0.35 10.69
CA TRP A 91 5.53 0.79 9.78
C TRP A 91 4.60 0.66 8.58
N GLU A 92 3.68 -0.30 8.60
CA GLU A 92 2.41 -0.01 7.98
C GLU A 92 2.01 1.36 8.50
N ARG A 93 2.11 2.37 7.62
CA ARG A 93 1.53 3.69 7.88
C ARG A 93 0.17 3.40 8.51
N THR A 94 -0.32 4.24 9.38
CA THR A 94 -1.76 4.37 9.61
C THR A 94 -2.48 4.66 8.27
N SER A 95 -2.57 3.71 7.34
CA SER A 95 -3.79 3.03 7.04
C SER A 95 -3.72 1.85 8.04
N ALA A 96 -4.56 1.76 9.07
CA ALA A 96 -5.75 0.92 8.94
C ALA A 96 -5.73 -0.02 7.70
N PRO A 97 -6.40 -1.16 7.66
CA PRO A 97 -7.07 -1.43 6.40
C PRO A 97 -7.81 -0.13 6.08
N ARG A 98 -7.36 0.61 5.07
CA ARG A 98 -8.35 1.24 4.23
C ARG A 98 -9.16 -0.01 3.84
N SER A 99 -10.27 -0.24 4.57
CA SER A 99 -11.55 0.04 3.95
C SER A 99 -11.21 1.09 2.92
N THR A 100 -10.93 0.65 1.70
CA THR A 100 -11.24 1.48 0.55
C THR A 100 -12.50 2.18 1.00
N PRO A 101 -12.54 3.53 1.14
CA PRO A 101 -13.83 4.14 1.32
C PRO A 101 -14.63 3.50 0.21
N THR A 102 -15.58 2.62 0.56
CA THR A 102 -16.37 1.92 -0.45
C THR A 102 -16.82 3.09 -1.27
N PRO A 103 -16.35 3.24 -2.53
CA PRO A 103 -16.80 4.35 -3.33
C PRO A 103 -18.32 4.29 -3.18
N PRO A 104 -18.98 5.40 -2.83
CA PRO A 104 -20.42 5.39 -2.60
C PRO A 104 -21.02 4.51 -3.70
N PRO A 105 -21.80 3.48 -3.33
CA PRO A 105 -22.04 2.31 -4.17
C PRO A 105 -22.19 2.78 -5.60
N MET A 106 -21.20 2.39 -6.42
CA MET A 106 -21.08 2.93 -7.77
C MET A 106 -22.40 2.66 -8.47
N ASP A 107 -22.90 3.67 -9.18
CA ASP A 107 -24.16 3.51 -9.89
C ASP A 107 -24.09 2.22 -10.74
N PRO A 108 -25.10 1.34 -10.68
CA PRO A 108 -25.06 0.03 -11.35
C PRO A 108 -24.78 0.16 -12.85
N ASP A 109 -25.20 1.27 -13.48
CA ASP A 109 -24.95 1.53 -14.89
C ASP A 109 -23.47 1.89 -15.14
N VAL A 110 -22.85 2.65 -14.23
CA VAL A 110 -21.41 2.95 -14.30
C VAL A 110 -20.59 1.67 -14.13
N GLU A 111 -21.02 0.78 -13.24
CA GLU A 111 -20.36 -0.52 -13.05
C GLU A 111 -20.52 -1.42 -14.28
N ALA A 112 -21.69 -1.44 -14.91
CA ALA A 112 -21.93 -2.17 -16.16
C ALA A 112 -21.04 -1.64 -17.30
N LEU A 113 -20.88 -0.31 -17.40
CA LEU A 113 -20.00 0.32 -18.39
C LEU A 113 -18.53 -0.09 -18.17
N LEU A 114 -18.04 -0.07 -16.92
CA LEU A 114 -16.67 -0.51 -16.61
C LEU A 114 -16.47 -1.99 -16.94
N ARG A 115 -17.42 -2.86 -16.57
CA ARG A 115 -17.36 -4.30 -16.91
C ARG A 115 -17.26 -4.50 -18.42
N ARG A 116 -18.04 -3.78 -19.22
CA ARG A 116 -18.02 -3.86 -20.68
C ARG A 116 -16.72 -3.32 -21.30
N LEU A 117 -16.08 -2.33 -20.67
CA LEU A 117 -14.81 -1.77 -21.13
C LEU A 117 -13.60 -2.69 -20.92
N VAL A 118 -13.64 -3.54 -19.89
CA VAL A 118 -12.55 -4.48 -19.55
C VAL A 118 -12.77 -5.88 -20.13
N ASP A 119 -13.99 -6.18 -20.59
CA ASP A 119 -14.36 -7.45 -21.21
C ASP A 119 -13.61 -7.67 -22.54
N PRO A 120 -12.78 -8.72 -22.69
CA PRO A 120 -12.03 -8.99 -23.92
C PRO A 120 -12.93 -9.37 -25.11
N ASP A 121 -14.15 -9.84 -24.88
CA ASP A 121 -15.08 -10.27 -25.93
C ASP A 121 -15.84 -9.08 -26.56
N VAL A 122 -15.74 -7.89 -25.96
CA VAL A 122 -16.31 -6.66 -26.50
C VAL A 122 -15.36 -6.03 -27.53
N SER A 123 -15.91 -5.72 -28.71
CA SER A 123 -15.15 -5.15 -29.82
C SER A 123 -14.50 -3.80 -29.47
N ASP A 124 -13.36 -3.52 -30.10
CA ASP A 124 -12.65 -2.24 -29.90
C ASP A 124 -13.48 -1.03 -30.37
N ALA A 125 -14.28 -1.20 -31.42
CA ALA A 125 -15.19 -0.15 -31.91
C ALA A 125 -16.24 0.22 -30.84
N GLU A 126 -16.76 -0.79 -30.14
CA GLU A 126 -17.75 -0.59 -29.08
C GLU A 126 -17.12 0.02 -27.82
N LYS A 127 -15.93 -0.46 -27.41
CA LYS A 127 -15.17 0.17 -26.31
C LYS A 127 -14.80 1.61 -26.62
N PHE A 128 -14.42 1.90 -27.86
CA PHE A 128 -14.11 3.25 -28.33
C PHE A 128 -15.36 4.15 -28.23
N HIS A 129 -16.51 3.68 -28.71
CA HIS A 129 -17.76 4.44 -28.63
C HIS A 129 -18.13 4.75 -27.17
N ILE A 130 -18.07 3.75 -26.28
CA ILE A 130 -18.35 3.93 -24.85
C ILE A 130 -17.43 4.99 -24.24
N ARG A 131 -16.11 4.92 -24.48
CA ARG A 131 -15.14 5.90 -23.95
C ARG A 131 -15.40 7.30 -24.48
N GLU A 132 -15.74 7.43 -25.75
CA GLU A 132 -15.99 8.73 -26.38
C GLU A 132 -17.29 9.35 -25.87
N THR A 133 -18.35 8.57 -25.69
CA THR A 133 -19.60 9.04 -25.08
C THR A 133 -19.37 9.51 -23.64
N ILE A 134 -18.64 8.74 -22.83
CA ILE A 134 -18.29 9.14 -21.46
C ILE A 134 -17.50 10.45 -21.47
N ARG A 135 -16.49 10.57 -22.34
CA ARG A 135 -15.68 11.79 -22.47
C ARG A 135 -16.54 12.98 -22.88
N TYR A 136 -17.41 12.82 -23.87
CA TYR A 136 -18.33 13.86 -24.32
C TYR A 136 -19.22 14.35 -23.18
N LEU A 137 -19.81 13.44 -22.41
CA LEU A 137 -20.70 13.79 -21.29
C LEU A 137 -19.94 14.44 -20.12
N ALA A 138 -18.75 13.93 -19.79
CA ALA A 138 -17.93 14.41 -18.68
C ALA A 138 -17.40 15.84 -18.91
N TYR A 139 -17.11 16.20 -20.16
CA TYR A 139 -16.56 17.51 -20.52
C TYR A 139 -17.56 18.42 -21.23
N ARG A 140 -18.85 18.09 -21.18
CA ARG A 140 -19.88 18.94 -21.79
C ARG A 140 -19.87 20.30 -21.08
N PRO A 141 -19.73 21.43 -21.80
CA PRO A 141 -19.91 22.74 -21.20
C PRO A 141 -21.36 22.84 -20.70
N THR A 142 -21.54 23.08 -19.40
CA THR A 142 -22.85 23.34 -18.82
C THR A 142 -23.36 24.66 -19.40
N LEU A 143 -24.27 24.61 -20.36
CA LEU A 143 -24.98 25.81 -20.82
C LEU A 143 -25.69 26.43 -19.60
N PRO A 144 -25.55 27.75 -19.36
CA PRO A 144 -26.33 28.43 -18.34
C PRO A 144 -27.81 28.15 -18.60
N VAL A 145 -28.50 27.62 -17.59
CA VAL A 145 -29.96 27.56 -17.61
C VAL A 145 -30.43 29.01 -17.47
N ASP A 146 -30.68 29.67 -18.61
CA ASP A 146 -31.39 30.95 -18.63
C ASP A 146 -32.74 30.75 -17.94
N VAL A 147 -32.82 31.23 -16.70
CA VAL A 147 -34.05 31.32 -15.93
C VAL A 147 -34.93 32.32 -16.65
N ARG A 148 -35.77 31.82 -17.57
CA ARG A 148 -36.92 32.54 -18.11
C ARG A 148 -37.91 32.83 -16.97
N LYS A 149 -37.63 33.85 -16.14
CA LYS A 149 -38.68 34.54 -15.37
C LYS A 149 -39.34 35.57 -16.28
N ARG A 150 -40.18 35.09 -17.20
CA ARG A 150 -41.15 35.91 -17.91
C ARG A 150 -42.52 35.75 -17.24
N GLY A 151 -42.92 36.78 -16.50
CA GLY A 151 -44.31 37.24 -16.38
C GLY A 151 -45.32 36.35 -15.65
N LYS A 152 -45.69 36.78 -14.44
CA LYS A 152 -47.08 37.08 -14.01
C LYS A 152 -47.10 37.22 -12.49
N GLN A 153 -47.29 38.44 -12.00
CA GLN A 153 -48.37 38.73 -11.06
C GLN A 153 -48.80 40.19 -11.26
N ALA A 154 -49.99 40.34 -11.83
CA ALA A 154 -50.83 41.52 -11.68
C ALA A 154 -51.51 41.43 -10.31
N GLY A 155 -51.70 42.56 -9.65
CA GLY A 155 -52.32 42.71 -8.35
C GLY A 155 -52.05 44.11 -7.85
#